data_AF-A0A7C4MKK5-F1
#
_entry.id   AF-A0A7C4MKK5-F1
#
_cell.length_a   1.000
_cell.length_b   1.000
_cell.length_c   1.000
_cell.angle_alpha   90.00
_cell.angle_beta   90.00
_cell.angle_gamma   90.00
#
_symmetry.space_group_name_H-M   'P 1'
#
loop_
_entity.id
_entity.type
_entity.pdbx_description
1 polymer ?
#
loop_
_entity_poly.entity_id
_entity_poly.type
_entity_poly.pdbx_seq_one_letter_code
_entity_poly.pdbx_strand_id
1 'polypeptide(L)'
;MQLYLLNALIAPYDTKRDETAVFVMKRMDTNEVIELFKMSREANIDIVSAIGHQSTADFLKEIFPEEIARHFTYDRKSIYFEQGDLGLVFRVTTRGDKFKEHTIEDLRTFHAQNETEFLLISRVYHPEITLNPYFPKAEV
;
A
#
# COMPACT_ATOMS: atom_id res chain seq x y z
N MET A 1 -0.54 -15.72 -2.74
CA MET A 1 -0.06 -14.44 -3.26
C MET A 1 -1.26 -13.59 -3.65
N GLN A 2 -1.37 -12.42 -3.04
CA GLN A 2 -2.46 -11.49 -3.26
C GLN A 2 -1.91 -10.08 -3.55
N LEU A 3 -2.69 -9.29 -4.28
CA LEU A 3 -2.50 -7.85 -4.42
C LEU A 3 -3.55 -7.13 -3.56
N TYR A 4 -3.10 -6.52 -2.46
CA TYR A 4 -3.95 -5.73 -1.59
C TYR A 4 -4.02 -4.27 -2.04
N LEU A 5 -5.23 -3.69 -2.09
CA LEU A 5 -5.43 -2.27 -2.39
C LEU A 5 -5.61 -1.51 -1.08
N LEU A 6 -4.78 -0.48 -0.84
CA LEU A 6 -4.64 0.18 0.45
C LEU A 6 -4.72 1.69 0.31
N ASN A 7 -5.26 2.37 1.33
CA ASN A 7 -5.31 3.84 1.41
C ASN A 7 -4.32 4.44 2.41
N ALA A 8 -3.48 3.61 3.04
CA ALA A 8 -2.44 4.05 3.96
C ALA A 8 -1.28 3.06 3.97
N LEU A 9 -0.08 3.58 4.19
CA LEU A 9 1.08 2.74 4.45
C LEU A 9 1.00 2.23 5.88
N ILE A 10 0.66 0.95 6.02
CA ILE A 10 0.67 0.23 7.30
C ILE A 10 1.86 -0.71 7.36
N ALA A 11 2.17 -1.24 8.55
CA ALA A 11 3.05 -2.40 8.70
C ALA A 11 2.17 -3.66 8.78
N PRO A 12 1.83 -4.31 7.64
CA PRO A 12 0.89 -5.43 7.61
C PRO A 12 1.60 -6.73 8.03
N TYR A 13 2.09 -6.78 9.26
CA TYR A 13 2.90 -7.88 9.77
C TYR A 13 2.39 -8.33 11.13
N ASP A 14 2.09 -9.62 11.27
CA ASP A 14 1.78 -10.22 12.55
C ASP A 14 3.09 -10.44 13.32
N THR A 15 3.30 -9.68 14.39
CA THR A 15 4.56 -9.64 15.12
C THR A 15 4.75 -10.89 15.98
N LYS A 16 5.15 -12.00 15.35
CA LYS A 16 5.64 -13.17 16.06
C LYS A 16 7.06 -12.89 16.58
N ARG A 17 7.35 -13.33 17.80
CA ARG A 17 8.54 -12.92 18.58
C ARG A 17 9.88 -13.17 17.88
N ASP A 18 9.95 -14.18 17.02
CA ASP A 18 11.19 -14.69 16.42
C ASP A 18 11.21 -14.58 14.89
N GLU A 19 10.33 -13.76 14.30
CA GLU A 19 10.24 -13.62 12.84
C GLU A 19 10.57 -12.18 12.42
N THR A 20 11.39 -12.08 11.37
CA THR A 20 11.76 -10.80 10.75
C THR A 20 11.03 -10.70 9.42
N ALA A 21 10.31 -9.61 9.21
CA ALA A 21 9.72 -9.27 7.92
C ALA A 21 10.52 -8.16 7.25
N VAL A 22 10.85 -8.38 5.97
CA VAL A 22 11.49 -7.36 5.14
C VAL A 22 10.51 -6.94 4.07
N PHE A 23 10.34 -5.62 3.95
CA PHE A 23 9.46 -5.00 2.98
C PHE A 23 10.29 -4.19 2.00
N VAL A 24 10.07 -4.41 0.70
CA VAL A 24 10.58 -3.54 -0.35
C VAL A 24 9.46 -2.63 -0.81
N MET A 25 9.82 -1.39 -1.14
CA MET A 25 8.85 -0.39 -1.58
C MET A 25 9.34 0.30 -2.84
N LYS A 26 8.41 0.55 -3.76
CA LYS A 26 8.65 1.29 -5.00
C LYS A 26 7.51 2.27 -5.24
N ARG A 27 7.82 3.52 -5.56
CA ARG A 27 6.83 4.48 -6.05
C ARG A 27 6.38 4.10 -7.46
N MET A 28 5.09 4.19 -7.73
CA MET A 28 4.49 3.91 -9.02
C MET A 28 3.77 5.13 -9.57
N ASP A 29 3.81 5.31 -10.89
CA ASP A 29 2.87 6.18 -11.61
C ASP A 29 1.59 5.42 -12.03
N THR A 30 0.61 6.16 -12.57
CA THR A 30 -0.68 5.59 -13.00
C THR A 30 -0.54 4.50 -14.07
N ASN A 31 0.41 4.64 -15.01
CA ASN A 31 0.60 3.66 -16.07
C ASN A 31 1.22 2.37 -15.53
N GLU A 32 2.18 2.49 -14.60
CA GLU A 32 2.75 1.35 -13.89
C GLU A 32 1.68 0.62 -13.08
N VAL A 33 0.73 1.34 -12.46
CA VAL A 33 -0.40 0.71 -11.76
C VAL A 33 -1.30 -0.06 -12.73
N ILE A 34 -1.65 0.53 -13.88
CA ILE A 34 -2.44 -0.16 -14.91
C ILE A 34 -1.74 -1.45 -15.34
N GLU A 35 -0.42 -1.40 -15.54
CA GLU A 35 0.36 -2.56 -15.93
C GLU A 35 0.40 -3.64 -14.84
N LEU A 36 0.53 -3.24 -13.58
CA LEU A 36 0.43 -4.16 -12.44
C LEU A 36 -0.89 -4.93 -12.45
N PHE A 37 -2.02 -4.28 -12.71
CA PHE A 37 -3.33 -4.95 -12.78
C PHE A 37 -3.40 -5.97 -13.93
N LYS A 38 -2.81 -5.67 -15.10
CA LYS A 38 -2.73 -6.63 -16.21
C LYS A 38 -1.89 -7.84 -15.84
N MET A 39 -0.69 -7.60 -15.30
CA MET A 39 0.21 -8.66 -14.83
C MET A 39 -0.46 -9.52 -13.76
N SER A 40 -1.19 -8.92 -12.82
CA SER A 40 -1.96 -9.64 -11.80
C SER A 40 -3.00 -10.56 -12.40
N ARG A 41 -3.73 -10.10 -13.43
CA ARG A 41 -4.70 -10.93 -14.15
C ARG A 41 -4.04 -12.10 -14.89
N GLU A 42 -2.94 -11.84 -15.59
CA GLU A 42 -2.20 -12.87 -16.34
C GLU A 42 -1.60 -13.94 -15.43
N ALA A 43 -1.10 -13.53 -14.26
CA ALA A 43 -0.54 -14.41 -13.24
C ALA A 43 -1.61 -15.03 -12.31
N ASN A 44 -2.91 -14.77 -12.55
CA ASN A 44 -4.03 -15.21 -11.73
C ASN A 44 -3.86 -14.86 -10.23
N ILE A 45 -3.35 -13.66 -9.96
CA ILE A 45 -3.19 -13.09 -8.62
C ILE A 45 -4.53 -12.51 -8.19
N ASP A 46 -4.97 -12.89 -6.98
CA ASP A 46 -6.19 -12.35 -6.39
C ASP A 46 -6.01 -10.88 -5.98
N ILE A 47 -6.97 -10.03 -6.33
CA ILE A 47 -6.95 -8.60 -6.05
C ILE A 47 -7.97 -8.30 -4.97
N VAL A 48 -7.46 -7.90 -3.80
CA VAL A 48 -8.24 -7.75 -2.59
C VAL A 48 -8.24 -6.30 -2.16
N SER A 49 -9.39 -5.64 -2.18
CA SER A 49 -9.48 -4.31 -1.59
C SER A 49 -9.41 -4.38 -0.06
N ALA A 50 -8.63 -3.49 0.53
CA ALA A 50 -8.59 -3.21 1.96
C ALA A 50 -8.61 -1.68 2.21
N ILE A 51 -9.28 -0.93 1.31
CA ILE A 51 -9.41 0.52 1.38
C ILE A 51 -10.36 0.90 2.51
N GLY A 52 -9.85 1.65 3.48
CA GLY A 52 -10.58 2.02 4.70
C GLY A 52 -11.49 3.24 4.61
N HIS A 53 -11.50 4.00 3.51
CA HIS A 53 -12.35 5.19 3.33
C HIS A 53 -13.12 5.13 2.00
N GLN A 54 -14.43 5.39 2.06
CA GLN A 54 -15.31 5.39 0.89
C GLN A 54 -14.88 6.43 -0.16
N SER A 55 -14.53 7.64 0.28
CA SER A 55 -14.06 8.72 -0.61
C SER A 55 -12.83 8.33 -1.42
N THR A 56 -11.90 7.57 -0.81
CA THR A 56 -10.72 7.04 -1.52
C THR A 56 -11.11 6.01 -2.57
N ALA A 57 -11.99 5.07 -2.24
CA ALA A 57 -12.45 4.06 -3.18
C ALA A 57 -13.15 4.70 -4.39
N ASP A 58 -14.04 5.67 -4.15
CA ASP A 58 -14.78 6.35 -5.21
C ASP A 58 -13.88 7.24 -6.05
N PHE A 59 -12.95 7.98 -5.43
CA PHE A 59 -11.95 8.75 -6.15
C PHE A 59 -11.09 7.87 -7.08
N LEU A 60 -10.62 6.71 -6.61
CA LEU A 60 -9.81 5.80 -7.42
C LEU A 60 -10.60 5.26 -8.62
N LYS A 61 -11.91 5.05 -8.50
CA LYS A 61 -12.75 4.67 -9.65
C LYS A 61 -12.83 5.76 -10.72
N GLU A 62 -12.71 7.05 -10.35
CA GLU A 62 -12.77 8.16 -11.31
C GLU A 62 -11.51 8.26 -12.16
N ILE A 63 -10.34 7.94 -11.60
CA ILE A 63 -9.04 8.13 -12.26
C ILE A 63 -8.52 6.90 -12.99
N PHE A 64 -9.14 5.73 -12.79
CA PHE A 64 -8.76 4.48 -13.44
C PHE A 64 -9.82 4.00 -14.45
N PRO A 65 -9.41 3.29 -15.52
CA PRO A 65 -10.35 2.65 -16.45
C PRO A 65 -11.32 1.69 -15.76
N GLU A 66 -12.54 1.54 -16.30
CA GLU A 66 -13.62 0.73 -15.70
C GLU A 66 -13.20 -0.69 -15.29
N GLU A 67 -12.38 -1.34 -16.13
CA GLU A 67 -11.86 -2.69 -15.89
C GLU A 67 -11.02 -2.83 -14.61
N ILE A 68 -10.33 -1.74 -14.22
CA ILE A 68 -9.55 -1.64 -12.98
C ILE A 68 -10.43 -1.06 -11.87
N ALA A 69 -11.21 -0.02 -12.18
CA ALA A 69 -12.04 0.72 -11.23
C ALA A 69 -12.92 -0.19 -10.36
N ARG A 70 -13.49 -1.24 -10.95
CA ARG A 70 -14.32 -2.24 -10.24
C ARG A 70 -13.64 -2.92 -9.04
N HIS A 71 -12.31 -2.94 -8.99
CA HIS A 71 -11.55 -3.53 -7.89
C HIS A 71 -11.39 -2.59 -6.69
N PHE A 72 -11.49 -1.27 -6.89
CA PHE A 72 -11.40 -0.27 -5.82
C PHE A 72 -12.71 -0.18 -5.06
N THR A 73 -12.97 -1.15 -4.18
CA THR A 73 -14.16 -1.16 -3.31
C THR A 73 -13.81 -0.69 -1.90
N TYR A 74 -14.75 -0.08 -1.21
CA TYR A 74 -14.61 0.19 0.22
C TYR A 74 -14.73 -1.14 0.97
N ASP A 75 -13.67 -1.52 1.69
CA ASP A 75 -13.64 -2.73 2.52
C ASP A 75 -12.60 -2.54 3.63
N ARG A 76 -13.04 -2.03 4.78
CA ARG A 76 -12.14 -1.76 5.91
C ARG A 76 -11.89 -3.04 6.70
N LYS A 77 -10.78 -3.71 6.41
CA LYS A 77 -10.34 -4.92 7.11
C LYS A 77 -8.86 -4.90 7.49
N SER A 78 -8.51 -5.71 8.48
CA SER A 78 -7.11 -5.94 8.84
C SER A 78 -6.49 -6.89 7.81
N ILE A 79 -5.27 -6.58 7.38
CA ILE A 79 -4.51 -7.38 6.43
C ILE A 79 -3.11 -7.67 6.98
N TYR A 80 -2.60 -8.86 6.68
CA TYR A 80 -1.25 -9.29 7.02
C TYR A 80 -0.63 -9.89 5.77
N PHE A 81 0.56 -9.43 5.40
CA PHE A 81 1.24 -9.92 4.21
C PHE A 81 1.93 -11.24 4.50
N GLU A 82 1.67 -12.23 3.66
CA GLU A 82 2.53 -13.38 3.49
C GLU A 82 3.69 -13.03 2.55
N GLN A 83 4.70 -13.90 2.52
CA GLN A 83 5.82 -13.73 1.60
C GLN A 83 5.33 -13.75 0.15
N GLY A 84 5.78 -12.76 -0.63
CA GLY A 84 5.39 -12.59 -2.03
C GLY A 84 4.11 -11.76 -2.21
N ASP A 85 3.34 -11.49 -1.16
CA ASP A 85 2.19 -10.59 -1.27
C ASP A 85 2.62 -9.17 -1.64
N LEU A 86 1.70 -8.49 -2.30
CA LEU A 86 1.85 -7.14 -2.83
C LEU A 86 0.80 -6.23 -2.20
N GLY A 87 1.16 -4.99 -1.95
CA GLY A 87 0.24 -3.92 -1.60
C GLY A 87 0.40 -2.75 -2.53
N LEU A 88 -0.70 -2.34 -3.17
CA LEU A 88 -0.79 -1.06 -3.84
C LEU A 88 -1.40 -0.03 -2.87
N VAL A 89 -0.56 0.87 -2.39
CA VAL A 89 -0.96 1.95 -1.47
C VAL A 89 -1.20 3.21 -2.27
N PHE A 90 -2.40 3.78 -2.18
CA PHE A 90 -2.66 5.16 -2.53
C PHE A 90 -2.54 6.03 -1.28
N ARG A 91 -1.77 7.11 -1.32
CA ARG A 91 -1.69 8.07 -0.21
C ARG A 91 -1.57 9.52 -0.70
N VAL A 92 -2.03 10.43 0.15
CA VAL A 92 -1.73 11.87 0.04
C VAL A 92 -0.34 12.10 0.64
N THR A 93 0.53 12.82 -0.08
CA THR A 93 1.93 13.08 0.32
C THR A 93 2.04 14.23 1.30
N THR A 94 1.11 15.18 1.24
CA THR A 94 1.03 16.29 2.19
C THR A 94 0.46 15.82 3.52
N ARG A 95 1.14 16.19 4.61
CA ARG A 95 0.70 15.86 5.97
C ARG A 95 -0.46 16.79 6.32
N GLY A 96 -1.69 16.33 6.08
CA GLY A 96 -2.89 17.03 6.52
C GLY A 96 -2.97 17.14 8.05
N ASP A 97 -3.94 17.91 8.54
CA ASP A 97 -4.27 17.97 9.95
C ASP A 97 -4.52 16.55 10.49
N LYS A 98 -3.94 16.26 11.67
CA LYS A 98 -4.10 14.95 12.31
C LYS A 98 -5.59 14.62 12.43
N PHE A 99 -5.96 13.41 11.99
CA PHE A 99 -7.32 12.83 12.07
C PHE A 99 -8.37 13.36 11.10
N LYS A 100 -8.02 14.16 10.09
CA LYS A 100 -8.99 14.55 9.05
C LYS A 100 -9.16 13.43 8.01
N GLU A 101 -10.39 12.95 7.83
CA GLU A 101 -10.75 12.16 6.65
C GLU A 101 -10.94 13.11 5.44
N HIS A 102 -10.32 12.78 4.32
CA HIS A 102 -10.40 13.58 3.10
C HIS A 102 -11.69 13.29 2.34
N THR A 103 -12.41 14.34 1.94
CA THR A 103 -13.55 14.21 1.02
C THR A 103 -13.07 13.85 -0.38
N ILE A 104 -13.98 13.47 -1.27
CA ILE A 104 -13.61 13.21 -2.66
C ILE A 104 -13.11 14.47 -3.37
N GLU A 105 -13.67 15.65 -3.06
CA GLU A 105 -13.20 16.95 -3.56
C GLU A 105 -11.78 17.27 -3.09
N ASP A 106 -11.47 16.98 -1.82
CA ASP A 106 -10.11 17.11 -1.29
C ASP A 106 -9.14 16.23 -2.11
N LEU A 107 -9.49 14.96 -2.34
CA LEU A 107 -8.66 14.01 -3.10
C LEU A 107 -8.43 14.44 -4.55
N ARG A 108 -9.47 14.95 -5.23
CA ARG A 108 -9.34 15.52 -6.59
C ARG A 108 -8.37 16.70 -6.60
N THR A 109 -8.44 17.57 -5.59
CA THR A 109 -7.57 18.74 -5.46
C THR A 109 -6.11 18.31 -5.27
N PHE A 110 -5.85 17.41 -4.32
CA PHE A 110 -4.51 16.89 -4.08
C PHE A 110 -3.94 16.20 -5.33
N HIS A 111 -4.77 15.42 -6.04
CA HIS A 111 -4.33 14.75 -7.24
C HIS A 111 -3.94 15.73 -8.36
N ALA A 112 -4.77 16.75 -8.59
CA ALA A 112 -4.49 17.81 -9.55
C ALA A 112 -3.21 18.60 -9.20
N GLN A 113 -2.86 18.68 -7.92
CA GLN A 113 -1.65 19.33 -7.40
C GLN A 113 -0.42 18.41 -7.34
N ASN A 114 -0.53 17.14 -7.79
CA ASN A 114 0.51 16.11 -7.65
C ASN A 114 0.90 15.80 -6.18
N GLU A 115 -0.04 15.98 -5.25
CA GLU A 115 0.11 15.69 -3.82
C GLU A 115 -0.43 14.30 -3.46
N THR A 116 -0.58 13.42 -4.44
CA THR A 116 -0.97 12.02 -4.26
C THR A 116 0.07 11.11 -4.88
N GLU A 117 0.27 9.93 -4.33
CA GLU A 117 1.15 8.94 -4.92
C GLU A 117 0.68 7.50 -4.72
N PHE A 118 1.16 6.63 -5.59
CA PHE A 118 1.04 5.18 -5.47
C PHE A 118 2.37 4.58 -5.01
N LEU A 119 2.32 3.66 -4.06
CA LEU A 119 3.45 2.89 -3.62
C LEU A 119 3.12 1.40 -3.73
N LEU A 120 3.96 0.65 -4.42
CA LEU A 120 4.01 -0.79 -4.29
C LEU A 120 4.82 -1.14 -3.05
N ILE A 121 4.27 -1.97 -2.19
CA ILE A 121 4.98 -2.61 -1.10
C ILE A 121 4.90 -4.11 -1.29
N SER A 122 5.99 -4.83 -1.04
CA SER A 122 6.00 -6.29 -1.07
C SER A 122 6.77 -6.83 0.11
N ARG A 123 6.24 -7.91 0.71
CA ARG A 123 7.00 -8.70 1.68
C ARG A 123 7.89 -9.69 0.94
N VAL A 124 9.19 -9.55 1.11
CA VAL A 124 10.18 -10.42 0.45
C VAL A 124 10.71 -11.46 1.39
N TYR A 125 11.20 -12.57 0.83
CA TYR A 125 12.01 -13.52 1.58
C TYR A 125 13.26 -12.83 2.08
N HIS A 126 13.60 -13.05 3.35
CA HIS A 126 14.88 -12.67 3.89
C HIS A 126 15.47 -13.84 4.69
N PRO A 127 16.71 -14.28 4.43
CA PRO A 127 17.39 -15.26 5.29
C PRO A 127 17.66 -14.63 6.66
N GLU A 128 17.54 -15.36 7.77
CA GLU A 128 17.67 -14.83 9.14
C GLU A 128 18.72 -13.71 9.30
N ILE A 129 18.29 -12.48 9.61
CA ILE A 129 19.20 -11.42 10.04
C ILE A 129 19.38 -11.57 11.53
N THR A 130 20.57 -12.00 11.98
CA THR A 130 20.98 -11.71 13.35
C THR A 130 21.23 -10.21 13.45
N LEU A 131 20.24 -9.45 13.93
CA LEU A 131 20.48 -8.07 14.35
C LEU A 131 21.43 -8.15 15.54
N ASN A 132 22.72 -7.94 15.30
CA ASN A 132 23.70 -7.78 16.37
C ASN A 132 23.85 -6.27 16.62
N PRO A 133 23.08 -5.69 17.56
CA PRO A 133 23.23 -4.29 17.88
C PRO A 133 24.54 -4.12 18.64
N TYR A 134 25.65 -3.94 17.91
CA TYR A 134 26.90 -3.53 18.51
C TYR A 134 26.73 -2.07 18.96
N PHE A 135 26.27 -1.88 20.20
CA PHE A 135 26.37 -0.60 20.89
C PHE A 135 27.78 -0.51 21.45
N PRO A 136 28.71 0.29 20.87
CA PRO A 136 29.93 0.62 21.58
C PRO A 136 29.50 1.27 22.89
N LYS A 137 29.90 0.67 24.02
CA LYS A 137 29.70 1.28 25.34
C LYS A 137 30.35 2.66 25.27
N ALA A 138 29.55 3.72 25.39
CA ALA A 138 30.09 5.03 25.69
C ALA A 138 30.82 4.90 27.02
N GLU A 139 32.15 4.99 27.00
CA GLU A 139 32.95 5.11 28.21
C GLU A 139 32.54 6.43 28.88
N VAL A 140 32.09 6.32 30.13
CA VAL A 140 31.78 7.46 31.02
C VAL A 140 33.01 7.77 31.84
#